data_AF-A0AA38XUI7-F1
#
_entry.id   AF-A0AA38XUI7-F1
#
_cell.length_a   1.000
_cell.length_b   1.000
_cell.length_c   1.000
_cell.angle_alpha   90.00
_cell.angle_beta   90.00
_cell.angle_gamma   90.00
#
_symmetry.space_group_name_H-M   'P 1'
#
loop_
_entity.id
_entity.type
_entity.pdbx_description
1 polymer ?
#
loop_
_entity_poly.entity_id
_entity_poly.type
_entity_poly.pdbx_seq_one_letter_code
_entity_poly.pdbx_strand_id
1 'polypeptide(L)'
;MKVENAAVALLFATTSLAAPRARLSEKTIKEDPDFGLCIPTMKFEGGLGGRSAGDFTFLPTDPLCARGQQEALNPNIITNRICDQLSTACNANEAAKELCRDAQAKVRTLGTRNKSTADTWNTLLGFGGALTNPDGGLSEPGFRTKDLKIKREEVTKIERRFVECRTDVWLDDCNGWSSPEPVVKRDVIDAAAEPVVKREAAPEPEPEPEPEPEPEPEPEAAPAPAPEPAVVKRDVEAAPVEAAPVENKAKRAITNFVACSTEVWLDNCNGWD
;
A
#
# COMPACT_ATOMS: atom_id res chain seq x y z
N MET A 1 -70.51 -71.69 -25.08
CA MET A 1 -70.04 -71.70 -23.68
C MET A 1 -69.15 -70.49 -23.48
N LYS A 2 -69.55 -69.60 -22.56
CA LYS A 2 -68.74 -68.48 -22.06
C LYS A 2 -67.55 -69.02 -21.27
N VAL A 3 -66.37 -68.44 -21.44
CA VAL A 3 -65.51 -68.05 -20.32
C VAL A 3 -64.80 -66.76 -20.71
N GLU A 4 -65.17 -65.68 -20.03
CA GLU A 4 -64.53 -64.35 -20.10
C GLU A 4 -63.32 -64.37 -19.17
N ASN A 5 -62.11 -64.14 -19.71
CA ASN A 5 -60.93 -63.89 -18.89
C ASN A 5 -60.81 -62.38 -18.67
N ALA A 6 -61.40 -61.90 -17.58
CA ALA A 6 -61.19 -60.54 -17.08
C ALA A 6 -59.79 -60.45 -16.44
N ALA A 7 -58.85 -59.80 -17.13
CA ALA A 7 -57.59 -59.38 -16.54
C ALA A 7 -57.84 -58.09 -15.73
N VAL A 8 -57.80 -58.18 -14.41
CA VAL A 8 -57.85 -57.03 -13.50
C VAL A 8 -56.49 -56.34 -13.55
N ALA A 9 -56.41 -55.22 -14.26
CA ALA A 9 -55.24 -54.33 -14.22
C ALA A 9 -55.27 -53.52 -12.92
N LEU A 10 -54.40 -53.86 -11.98
CA LEU A 10 -54.20 -53.08 -10.75
C LEU A 10 -53.32 -51.87 -11.07
N LEU A 11 -53.94 -50.70 -11.24
CA LEU A 11 -53.24 -49.42 -11.32
C LEU A 11 -52.82 -49.00 -9.90
N PHE A 12 -51.57 -49.23 -9.53
CA PHE A 12 -50.96 -48.55 -8.39
C PHE A 12 -50.72 -47.09 -8.77
N ALA A 13 -51.61 -46.18 -8.36
CA ALA A 13 -51.34 -44.77 -8.35
C ALA A 13 -50.31 -44.48 -7.26
N THR A 14 -49.02 -44.48 -7.62
CA THR A 14 -47.97 -43.95 -6.75
C THR A 14 -48.12 -42.43 -6.72
N THR A 15 -48.91 -41.91 -5.78
CA THR A 15 -48.86 -40.50 -5.42
C THR A 15 -47.50 -40.23 -4.78
N SER A 16 -46.51 -39.88 -5.61
CA SER A 16 -45.28 -39.27 -5.14
C SER A 16 -45.67 -37.92 -4.56
N LEU A 17 -45.86 -37.85 -3.23
CA LEU A 17 -45.77 -36.58 -2.54
C LEU A 17 -44.31 -36.12 -2.65
N ALA A 18 -44.01 -35.33 -3.68
CA ALA A 18 -42.82 -34.50 -3.67
C ALA A 18 -42.96 -33.55 -2.49
N ALA A 19 -42.29 -33.89 -1.38
CA ALA A 19 -42.11 -32.95 -0.28
C ALA A 19 -41.51 -31.66 -0.86
N PRO A 20 -41.98 -30.47 -0.45
CA PRO A 20 -41.32 -29.24 -0.84
C PRO A 20 -39.92 -29.32 -0.23
N ARG A 21 -38.90 -29.58 -1.05
CA ARG A 21 -37.54 -29.21 -0.70
C ARG A 21 -37.59 -27.71 -0.51
N ALA A 22 -37.62 -27.28 0.74
CA ALA A 22 -37.24 -25.93 1.09
C ALA A 22 -35.87 -25.73 0.44
N ARG A 23 -35.84 -24.97 -0.67
CA ARG A 23 -34.59 -24.42 -1.16
C ARG A 23 -34.16 -23.49 -0.05
N LEU A 24 -33.27 -23.97 0.83
CA LEU A 24 -32.47 -23.08 1.64
C LEU A 24 -31.88 -22.11 0.61
N SER A 25 -32.24 -20.84 0.71
CA SER A 25 -31.66 -19.80 -0.14
C SER A 25 -30.17 -19.93 0.09
N GLU A 26 -29.46 -20.50 -0.89
CA GLU A 26 -28.01 -20.59 -0.87
C GLU A 26 -27.54 -19.15 -0.80
N LYS A 27 -27.19 -18.73 0.42
CA LYS A 27 -26.62 -17.43 0.66
C LYS A 27 -25.27 -17.53 -0.02
N THR A 28 -25.20 -17.08 -1.26
CA THR A 28 -23.98 -17.02 -2.04
C THR A 28 -22.92 -16.39 -1.15
N ILE A 29 -21.97 -17.21 -0.69
CA ILE A 29 -20.79 -16.73 0.02
C ILE A 29 -19.98 -16.03 -1.08
N LYS A 30 -20.09 -14.70 -1.17
CA LYS A 30 -19.15 -13.94 -1.99
C LYS A 30 -17.87 -13.92 -1.17
N GLU A 31 -16.84 -14.61 -1.67
CA GLU A 31 -15.51 -14.56 -1.07
C GLU A 31 -15.04 -13.10 -1.00
N ASP A 32 -14.43 -12.74 0.13
CA ASP A 32 -13.86 -11.42 0.30
C ASP A 32 -12.64 -11.25 -0.65
N PRO A 33 -12.38 -10.03 -1.14
CA PRO A 33 -11.23 -9.78 -2.02
C PRO A 33 -9.92 -10.02 -1.27
N ASP A 34 -9.11 -10.94 -1.80
CA ASP A 34 -7.73 -11.20 -1.35
C ASP A 34 -6.76 -10.83 -2.48
N PHE A 35 -5.95 -9.80 -2.25
CA PHE A 35 -4.97 -9.30 -3.23
C PHE A 35 -3.66 -10.10 -3.25
N GLY A 36 -3.56 -11.14 -2.41
CA GLY A 36 -2.39 -12.00 -2.28
C GLY A 36 -1.16 -11.21 -1.82
N LEU A 37 -0.06 -11.32 -2.56
CA LEU A 37 1.24 -10.72 -2.23
C LEU A 37 1.30 -9.21 -2.43
N CYS A 38 0.28 -8.59 -3.02
CA CYS A 38 0.33 -7.20 -3.45
C CYS A 38 -0.55 -6.29 -2.60
N ILE A 39 -0.09 -5.06 -2.42
CA ILE A 39 -0.92 -3.96 -1.89
C ILE A 39 -1.28 -3.04 -3.07
N PRO A 40 -2.43 -3.22 -3.75
CA PRO A 40 -2.74 -2.59 -5.05
C PRO A 40 -3.08 -1.09 -4.96
N THR A 41 -2.37 -0.33 -4.14
CA THR A 41 -2.56 1.11 -3.97
C THR A 41 -1.81 1.91 -5.03
N MET A 42 -2.31 3.13 -5.24
CA MET A 42 -1.76 4.10 -6.18
C MET A 42 -1.38 5.39 -5.44
N LYS A 43 -0.23 5.95 -5.80
CA LYS A 43 0.22 7.26 -5.35
C LYS A 43 0.08 8.32 -6.43
N PHE A 44 0.02 9.59 -6.01
CA PHE A 44 -0.01 10.76 -6.87
C PHE A 44 0.88 11.84 -6.27
N GLU A 45 2.04 12.05 -6.88
CA GLU A 45 3.13 12.84 -6.30
C GLU A 45 3.84 13.66 -7.37
N GLY A 46 4.31 14.83 -6.96
CA GLY A 46 5.21 15.65 -7.76
C GLY A 46 6.65 15.13 -7.71
N GLY A 47 7.34 15.14 -8.85
CA GLY A 47 8.78 14.85 -8.91
C GLY A 47 9.17 13.38 -9.09
N LEU A 48 8.21 12.49 -9.35
CA LEU A 48 8.49 11.09 -9.69
C LEU A 48 9.35 10.98 -10.96
N GLY A 49 10.21 9.95 -11.02
CA GLY A 49 11.05 9.68 -12.18
C GLY A 49 12.11 10.77 -12.46
N GLY A 50 12.43 11.60 -11.47
CA GLY A 50 13.37 12.72 -11.64
C GLY A 50 12.76 13.95 -12.33
N ARG A 51 11.43 14.02 -12.42
CA ARG A 51 10.71 15.21 -12.90
C ARG A 51 10.80 16.36 -11.90
N SER A 52 10.33 17.55 -12.30
CA SER A 52 10.30 18.66 -11.35
C SER A 52 9.29 18.39 -10.22
N ALA A 53 9.50 18.97 -9.04
CA ALA A 53 8.59 18.80 -7.90
C ALA A 53 7.14 19.25 -8.19
N GLY A 54 6.93 20.07 -9.22
CA GLY A 54 5.61 20.50 -9.68
C GLY A 54 4.95 19.58 -10.72
N ASP A 55 5.66 18.57 -11.22
CA ASP A 55 5.17 17.64 -12.23
C ASP A 55 4.59 16.39 -11.55
N PHE A 56 3.28 16.41 -11.38
CA PHE A 56 2.57 15.34 -10.71
C PHE A 56 2.23 14.18 -11.64
N THR A 57 2.50 12.97 -11.18
CA THR A 57 2.22 11.75 -11.92
C THR A 57 1.72 10.66 -10.98
N PHE A 58 1.17 9.59 -11.56
CA PHE A 58 0.70 8.41 -10.86
C PHE A 58 1.72 7.28 -10.97
N LEU A 59 1.79 6.45 -9.93
CA LEU A 59 2.57 5.21 -9.93
C LEU A 59 1.91 4.20 -8.96
N PRO A 60 2.03 2.88 -9.16
CA PRO A 60 1.70 1.93 -8.10
C PRO A 60 2.63 2.16 -6.91
N THR A 61 2.09 2.11 -5.70
CA THR A 61 2.91 2.25 -4.49
C THR A 61 3.64 0.93 -4.18
N ASP A 62 2.97 -0.20 -4.43
CA ASP A 62 3.53 -1.52 -4.17
C ASP A 62 4.61 -1.89 -5.19
N PRO A 63 5.82 -2.31 -4.74
CA PRO A 63 6.93 -2.64 -5.63
C PRO A 63 6.65 -3.79 -6.61
N LEU A 64 5.85 -4.79 -6.21
CA LEU A 64 5.48 -5.89 -7.10
C LEU A 64 4.56 -5.39 -8.23
N CYS A 65 3.59 -4.54 -7.88
CA CYS A 65 2.73 -3.86 -8.85
C CYS A 65 3.53 -2.92 -9.78
N ALA A 66 4.50 -2.20 -9.22
CA ALA A 66 5.30 -1.19 -9.92
C ALA A 66 6.40 -1.77 -10.81
N ARG A 67 6.76 -3.05 -10.68
CA ARG A 67 7.86 -3.66 -11.44
C ARG A 67 7.71 -3.41 -12.94
N GLY A 68 8.71 -2.83 -13.60
CA GLY A 68 8.66 -2.57 -15.05
C GLY A 68 7.66 -1.49 -15.48
N GLN A 69 7.02 -0.79 -14.55
CA GLN A 69 6.15 0.36 -14.80
C GLN A 69 6.85 1.66 -14.41
N GLN A 70 6.86 2.62 -15.32
CA GLN A 70 7.25 4.00 -15.04
C GLN A 70 6.03 4.83 -14.62
N GLU A 71 6.29 6.04 -14.11
CA GLU A 71 5.24 6.97 -13.73
C GLU A 71 4.41 7.40 -14.96
N ALA A 72 3.13 7.70 -14.73
CA ALA A 72 2.22 8.07 -15.80
C ALA A 72 1.35 9.27 -15.43
N LEU A 73 1.11 10.16 -16.41
CA LEU A 73 0.13 11.25 -16.28
C LEU A 73 -1.32 10.75 -16.36
N ASN A 74 -1.54 9.59 -16.99
CA ASN A 74 -2.86 8.99 -17.13
C ASN A 74 -3.04 7.89 -16.08
N PRO A 75 -3.93 8.06 -15.08
CA PRO A 75 -4.13 7.08 -14.02
C PRO A 75 -4.63 5.72 -14.57
N ASN A 76 -5.29 5.70 -15.73
CA ASN A 76 -5.76 4.45 -16.34
C ASN A 76 -4.61 3.51 -16.71
N ILE A 77 -3.43 4.03 -17.06
CA ILE A 77 -2.23 3.21 -17.32
C ILE A 77 -1.82 2.48 -16.04
N ILE A 78 -1.86 3.19 -14.91
CA ILE A 78 -1.49 2.63 -13.61
C ILE A 78 -2.54 1.63 -13.12
N THR A 79 -3.84 1.93 -13.26
CA THR A 79 -4.90 0.95 -12.91
C THR A 79 -4.78 -0.34 -13.73
N ASN A 80 -4.48 -0.24 -15.04
CA ASN A 80 -4.26 -1.41 -15.89
C ASN A 80 -3.09 -2.23 -15.35
N ARG A 81 -1.95 -1.58 -15.09
CA ARG A 81 -0.76 -2.24 -14.55
C ARG A 81 -1.07 -3.00 -13.26
N ILE A 82 -1.73 -2.36 -12.30
CA ILE A 82 -2.05 -2.97 -11.01
C ILE A 82 -2.95 -4.19 -11.21
N CYS A 83 -4.06 -4.06 -11.96
CA CYS A 83 -4.96 -5.20 -12.17
C CYS A 83 -4.30 -6.34 -12.97
N ASP A 84 -3.37 -6.03 -13.87
CA ASP A 84 -2.62 -7.05 -14.61
C ASP A 84 -1.67 -7.79 -13.66
N GLN A 85 -0.99 -7.09 -12.73
CA GLN A 85 -0.17 -7.75 -11.71
C GLN A 85 -0.99 -8.62 -10.75
N LEU A 86 -2.18 -8.17 -10.35
CA LEU A 86 -3.09 -9.01 -9.57
C LEU A 86 -3.44 -10.32 -10.28
N SER A 87 -3.44 -10.32 -11.62
CA SER A 87 -3.74 -11.49 -12.44
C SER A 87 -2.54 -12.41 -12.67
N THR A 88 -1.31 -11.89 -12.57
CA THR A 88 -0.10 -12.63 -13.00
C THR A 88 0.94 -12.90 -11.92
N ALA A 89 1.09 -11.99 -10.95
CA ALA A 89 2.25 -11.97 -10.05
C ALA A 89 1.86 -11.90 -8.57
N CYS A 90 0.66 -11.41 -8.25
CA CYS A 90 0.25 -11.21 -6.86
C CYS A 90 -0.44 -12.43 -6.25
N ASN A 91 -0.80 -13.46 -7.04
CA ASN A 91 -1.61 -14.58 -6.57
C ASN A 91 -2.96 -14.14 -5.94
N ALA A 92 -3.59 -13.11 -6.50
CA ALA A 92 -4.87 -12.60 -6.01
C ALA A 92 -6.02 -13.57 -6.33
N ASN A 93 -7.05 -13.60 -5.49
CA ASN A 93 -8.25 -14.37 -5.76
C ASN A 93 -9.16 -13.70 -6.81
N GLU A 94 -10.18 -14.42 -7.29
CA GLU A 94 -11.09 -13.88 -8.32
C GLU A 94 -11.89 -12.68 -7.83
N ALA A 95 -12.27 -12.64 -6.54
CA ALA A 95 -13.00 -11.51 -5.97
C ALA A 95 -12.16 -10.21 -6.01
N ALA A 96 -10.86 -10.28 -5.73
CA ALA A 96 -9.94 -9.15 -5.83
C ALA A 96 -9.73 -8.69 -7.28
N LYS A 97 -9.63 -9.63 -8.24
CA LYS A 97 -9.52 -9.30 -9.67
C LYS A 97 -10.77 -8.59 -10.17
N GLU A 98 -11.96 -9.08 -9.82
CA GLU A 98 -13.24 -8.45 -10.13
C GLU A 98 -13.30 -7.03 -9.55
N LEU A 99 -13.01 -6.89 -8.25
CA LEU A 99 -13.00 -5.58 -7.57
C LEU A 99 -12.02 -4.60 -8.22
N CYS A 100 -10.84 -5.07 -8.67
CA CYS A 100 -9.89 -4.24 -9.39
C CYS A 100 -10.45 -3.72 -10.72
N ARG A 101 -11.15 -4.57 -11.48
CA ARG A 101 -11.76 -4.18 -12.76
C ARG A 101 -12.93 -3.21 -12.57
N ASP A 102 -13.71 -3.37 -11.51
CA ASP A 102 -14.76 -2.42 -11.13
C ASP A 102 -14.17 -1.07 -10.73
N ALA A 103 -13.13 -1.08 -9.88
CA ALA A 103 -12.43 0.14 -9.49
C ALA A 103 -11.83 0.86 -10.69
N GLN A 104 -11.27 0.11 -11.63
CA GLN A 104 -10.74 0.62 -12.89
C GLN A 104 -11.83 1.27 -13.75
N ALA A 105 -13.01 0.63 -13.89
CA ALA A 105 -14.14 1.21 -14.60
C ALA A 105 -14.60 2.53 -13.96
N LYS A 106 -14.58 2.59 -12.61
CA LYS A 106 -14.89 3.81 -11.87
C LYS A 106 -13.87 4.92 -12.14
N VAL A 107 -12.58 4.62 -12.10
CA VAL A 107 -11.51 5.60 -12.42
C VAL A 107 -11.64 6.12 -13.86
N ARG A 108 -11.91 5.24 -14.83
CA ARG A 108 -12.18 5.64 -16.22
C ARG A 108 -13.34 6.64 -16.32
N THR A 109 -14.40 6.39 -15.56
CA THR A 109 -15.61 7.23 -15.53
C THR A 109 -15.37 8.57 -14.84
N LEU A 110 -14.52 8.62 -13.80
CA LEU A 110 -14.20 9.87 -13.10
C LEU A 110 -13.51 10.87 -14.04
N GLY A 111 -12.61 10.38 -14.89
CA GLY A 111 -11.84 11.23 -15.82
C GLY A 111 -10.88 12.23 -15.16
N THR A 112 -10.84 12.28 -13.83
CA THR A 112 -9.92 13.13 -13.06
C THR A 112 -8.48 12.60 -13.15
N ARG A 113 -7.51 13.50 -12.99
CA ARG A 113 -6.07 13.21 -13.03
C ARG A 113 -5.32 13.94 -11.92
N ASN A 114 -5.88 13.88 -10.71
CA ASN A 114 -5.32 14.53 -9.53
C ASN A 114 -5.38 13.57 -8.33
N LYS A 115 -5.00 14.06 -7.14
CA LYS A 115 -4.99 13.27 -5.90
C LYS A 115 -6.30 12.53 -5.64
N SER A 116 -7.45 13.14 -5.93
CA SER A 116 -8.77 12.53 -5.72
C SER A 116 -8.95 11.22 -6.51
N THR A 117 -8.26 11.08 -7.65
CA THR A 117 -8.29 9.86 -8.45
C THR A 117 -7.58 8.71 -7.72
N ALA A 118 -6.40 8.98 -7.15
CA ALA A 118 -5.65 7.99 -6.37
C ALA A 118 -6.39 7.65 -5.08
N ASP A 119 -6.94 8.65 -4.38
CA ASP A 119 -7.75 8.44 -3.17
C ASP A 119 -8.97 7.56 -3.46
N THR A 120 -9.68 7.84 -4.56
CA THR A 120 -10.85 7.05 -4.95
C THR A 120 -10.47 5.62 -5.30
N TRP A 121 -9.40 5.43 -6.07
CA TRP A 121 -8.87 4.10 -6.38
C TRP A 121 -8.55 3.32 -5.11
N ASN A 122 -7.76 3.90 -4.20
CA ASN A 122 -7.36 3.26 -2.94
C ASN A 122 -8.59 2.90 -2.10
N THR A 123 -9.57 3.82 -2.00
CA THR A 123 -10.82 3.60 -1.26
C THR A 123 -11.63 2.45 -1.84
N LEU A 124 -11.76 2.36 -3.16
CA LEU A 124 -12.53 1.30 -3.82
C LEU A 124 -11.95 -0.10 -3.58
N LEU A 125 -10.64 -0.19 -3.38
CA LEU A 125 -9.94 -1.45 -3.08
C LEU A 125 -9.85 -1.74 -1.57
N GLY A 126 -10.47 -0.93 -0.72
CA GLY A 126 -10.46 -1.12 0.74
C GLY A 126 -9.31 -0.42 1.48
N PHE A 127 -8.49 0.36 0.79
CA PHE A 127 -7.36 1.12 1.34
C PHE A 127 -7.70 2.61 1.52
N GLY A 128 -8.91 2.90 1.98
CA GLY A 128 -9.33 4.27 2.28
C GLY A 128 -8.37 4.94 3.27
N GLY A 129 -7.93 6.17 2.95
CA GLY A 129 -6.95 6.89 3.77
C GLY A 129 -5.49 6.50 3.52
N ALA A 130 -5.20 5.62 2.56
CA ALA A 130 -3.82 5.35 2.15
C ALA A 130 -3.07 6.64 1.80
N LEU A 131 -1.82 6.74 2.27
CA LEU A 131 -0.97 7.88 1.95
C LEU A 131 -0.66 7.88 0.45
N THR A 132 -1.21 8.84 -0.28
CA THR A 132 -0.97 8.99 -1.72
C THR A 132 0.29 9.78 -2.04
N ASN A 133 0.97 10.30 -1.01
CA ASN A 133 2.24 11.01 -1.12
C ASN A 133 3.32 10.50 -0.13
N PRO A 134 3.66 9.19 -0.13
CA PRO A 134 4.70 8.62 0.72
C PRO A 134 6.10 9.21 0.53
N ASP A 135 6.45 9.71 -0.66
CA ASP A 135 7.80 10.21 -0.97
C ASP A 135 8.01 11.66 -0.48
N GLY A 136 6.97 12.28 0.09
CA GLY A 136 7.06 13.64 0.66
C GLY A 136 7.18 14.74 -0.39
N GLY A 137 6.77 14.48 -1.64
CA GLY A 137 6.68 15.48 -2.69
C GLY A 137 5.65 16.57 -2.37
N LEU A 138 5.46 17.53 -3.28
CA LEU A 138 4.34 18.46 -3.14
C LEU A 138 3.02 17.67 -3.13
N SER A 139 2.05 18.07 -2.32
CA SER A 139 0.75 17.37 -2.20
C SER A 139 -0.27 17.81 -3.25
N GLU A 140 -0.13 19.01 -3.83
CA GLU A 140 -1.03 19.55 -4.85
C GLU A 140 -0.28 20.39 -5.90
N PRO A 141 -0.72 20.39 -7.17
CA PRO A 141 -0.18 21.25 -8.21
C PRO A 141 -0.32 22.73 -7.84
N GLY A 142 0.77 23.48 -7.93
CA GLY A 142 0.74 24.93 -7.80
C GLY A 142 0.79 25.47 -6.36
N PHE A 143 1.08 24.65 -5.34
CA PHE A 143 1.42 25.13 -4.01
C PHE A 143 2.74 25.93 -4.08
N ARG A 144 2.63 27.23 -4.37
CA ARG A 144 3.80 28.10 -4.44
C ARG A 144 4.18 28.42 -3.01
N THR A 145 5.47 28.58 -2.75
CA THR A 145 6.04 29.11 -1.49
C THR A 145 5.41 30.43 -1.00
N LYS A 146 4.62 31.11 -1.84
CA LYS A 146 3.79 32.26 -1.46
C LYS A 146 2.63 31.89 -0.51
N ASP A 147 2.09 30.69 -0.61
CA ASP A 147 0.99 30.21 0.25
C ASP A 147 1.49 29.88 1.66
N LEU A 148 2.77 29.51 1.82
CA LEU A 148 3.44 29.44 3.12
C LEU A 148 3.55 30.82 3.78
N LYS A 149 3.71 31.88 2.98
CA LYS A 149 3.88 33.25 3.47
C LYS A 149 2.54 33.85 3.93
N ILE A 150 1.47 33.59 3.18
CA ILE A 150 0.09 33.96 3.55
C ILE A 150 -0.32 33.23 4.82
N LYS A 151 -0.07 31.91 4.91
CA LYS A 151 -0.39 31.14 6.12
C LYS A 151 0.40 31.60 7.35
N ARG A 152 1.67 31.99 7.21
CA ARG A 152 2.46 32.49 8.36
C ARG A 152 1.89 33.81 8.91
N GLU A 153 1.46 34.72 8.04
CA GLU A 153 0.91 36.02 8.43
C GLU A 153 -0.52 35.91 9.02
N GLU A 154 -1.36 35.01 8.48
CA GLU A 154 -2.69 34.71 9.06
C GLU A 154 -2.60 33.92 10.37
N VAL A 155 -1.69 32.95 10.48
CA VAL A 155 -1.49 32.16 11.71
C VAL A 155 -0.97 33.03 12.85
N THR A 156 -0.15 34.05 12.58
CA THR A 156 0.28 35.02 13.61
C THR A 156 -0.85 35.93 14.11
N LYS A 157 -2.00 35.97 13.43
CA LYS A 157 -3.16 36.80 13.81
C LYS A 157 -4.28 36.03 14.51
N ILE A 158 -4.23 34.70 14.50
CA ILE A 158 -5.15 33.87 15.28
C ILE A 158 -4.60 33.85 16.70
N GLU A 159 -5.13 34.72 17.57
CA GLU A 159 -5.02 34.53 19.01
C GLU A 159 -5.74 33.22 19.36
N ARG A 160 -5.02 32.10 19.33
CA ARG A 160 -5.55 30.84 19.83
C ARG A 160 -5.70 30.98 21.33
N ARG A 161 -6.94 31.20 21.79
CA ARG A 161 -7.29 31.13 23.21
C ARG A 161 -6.84 29.78 23.74
N PHE A 162 -5.84 29.75 24.62
CA PHE A 162 -5.37 28.53 25.27
C PHE A 162 -6.48 27.99 26.18
N VAL A 163 -6.99 26.80 25.89
CA VAL A 163 -7.99 26.06 26.66
C VAL A 163 -7.24 24.91 27.33
N GLU A 164 -7.08 25.02 28.65
CA GLU A 164 -6.37 24.03 29.46
C GLU A 164 -7.12 22.71 29.49
N CYS A 165 -6.40 21.62 29.24
CA CYS A 165 -6.91 20.27 29.48
C CYS A 165 -7.30 20.11 30.95
N ARG A 166 -8.60 19.95 31.22
CA ARG A 166 -9.16 19.66 32.54
C ARG A 166 -10.23 18.57 32.43
N THR A 167 -10.57 17.92 33.54
CA THR A 167 -11.50 16.78 33.58
C THR A 167 -12.95 17.14 33.19
N ASP A 168 -13.27 18.43 33.12
CA ASP A 168 -14.55 18.99 32.70
C ASP A 168 -14.59 19.38 31.21
N VAL A 169 -13.47 19.26 30.49
CA VAL A 169 -13.36 19.58 29.06
C VAL A 169 -12.81 18.36 28.30
N TRP A 170 -13.42 18.02 27.17
CA TRP A 170 -12.99 16.90 26.34
C TRP A 170 -11.60 17.13 25.75
N LEU A 171 -10.82 16.05 25.58
CA LEU A 171 -9.44 16.12 25.08
C LEU A 171 -9.33 16.74 23.68
N ASP A 172 -10.36 16.55 22.85
CA ASP A 172 -10.41 17.06 21.48
C ASP A 172 -10.65 18.58 21.40
N ASP A 173 -11.16 19.18 22.47
CA ASP A 173 -11.48 20.62 22.55
C ASP A 173 -10.41 21.44 23.30
N CYS A 174 -9.47 20.77 23.97
CA CYS A 174 -8.38 21.40 24.70
C CYS A 174 -7.13 21.54 23.82
N ASN A 175 -6.35 22.62 23.98
CA ASN A 175 -5.16 22.89 23.16
C ASN A 175 -3.83 22.90 23.94
N GLY A 176 -3.83 22.33 25.15
CA GLY A 176 -2.61 21.95 25.86
C GLY A 176 -2.79 21.81 27.37
N TRP A 177 -1.78 21.20 28.01
CA TRP A 177 -1.60 21.22 29.46
C TRP A 177 -0.74 22.43 29.81
N SER A 178 -1.10 23.19 30.85
CA SER A 178 -0.27 24.27 31.36
C SER A 178 1.10 23.70 31.71
N SER A 179 2.17 24.31 31.19
CA SER A 179 3.54 23.89 31.53
C SER A 179 3.66 23.89 33.05
N PRO A 180 4.18 22.82 33.69
CA PRO A 180 4.49 22.88 35.11
C PRO A 180 5.44 24.06 35.33
N GLU A 181 5.20 24.82 36.41
CA GLU A 181 6.07 25.93 36.83
C GLU A 181 7.54 25.51 36.71
N PRO A 182 8.46 26.42 36.31
CA PRO A 182 9.85 26.05 36.18
C PRO A 182 10.31 25.44 37.49
N VAL A 183 10.68 24.15 37.45
CA VAL A 183 11.18 23.43 38.61
C VAL A 183 12.45 24.16 39.04
N VAL A 184 12.32 25.02 40.04
CA VAL A 184 13.46 25.54 40.80
C VAL A 184 14.14 24.28 41.31
N LYS A 185 15.38 24.05 40.86
CA LYS A 185 16.20 22.91 41.30
C LYS A 185 16.16 22.90 42.82
N ARG A 186 15.40 21.97 43.40
CA ARG A 186 15.40 21.74 44.85
C ARG A 186 16.78 21.18 45.17
N ASP A 187 17.56 21.98 45.90
CA ASP A 187 18.76 21.50 46.56
C ASP A 187 18.37 20.30 47.45
N VAL A 188 19.08 19.20 47.23
CA VAL A 188 18.88 17.93 47.90
C VAL A 188 19.25 18.11 49.37
N ILE A 189 18.27 18.00 50.26
CA ILE A 189 18.49 17.65 51.67
C ILE A 189 17.46 16.63 52.10
N ASP A 190 17.99 15.43 52.33
CA ASP A 190 17.53 14.29 53.12
C ASP A 190 16.03 14.16 53.44
N ALA A 191 15.39 13.21 52.77
CA ALA A 191 14.28 12.46 53.34
C ALA A 191 14.42 10.98 52.93
N ALA A 192 14.38 10.12 53.95
CA ALA A 192 14.76 8.71 53.90
C ALA A 192 13.99 7.90 52.84
N ALA A 193 14.74 7.07 52.14
CA ALA A 193 14.22 6.08 51.21
C ALA A 193 13.56 4.92 51.96
N GLU A 194 12.28 4.67 51.69
CA GLU A 194 11.64 3.39 52.00
C GLU A 194 12.00 2.35 50.91
N PRO A 195 12.27 1.09 51.26
CA PRO A 195 12.72 0.09 50.31
C PRO A 195 11.57 -0.38 49.42
N VAL A 196 11.67 -0.09 48.13
CA VAL A 196 10.84 -0.67 47.08
C VAL A 196 11.08 -2.18 47.02
N VAL A 197 10.08 -2.97 47.43
CA VAL A 197 10.07 -4.42 47.25
C VAL A 197 9.97 -4.72 45.76
N LYS A 198 11.06 -5.28 45.22
CA LYS A 198 11.15 -5.82 43.85
C LYS A 198 10.11 -6.93 43.71
N ARG A 199 9.07 -6.73 42.90
CA ARG A 199 8.26 -7.86 42.41
C ARG A 199 9.10 -8.63 41.43
N GLU A 200 9.51 -9.83 41.82
CA GLU A 200 10.11 -10.82 40.91
C GLU A 200 9.14 -11.13 39.79
N ALA A 201 9.63 -11.03 38.55
CA ALA A 201 8.92 -11.46 37.36
C ALA A 201 8.77 -12.99 37.40
N ALA A 202 7.57 -13.47 37.09
CA ALA A 202 7.33 -14.89 36.88
C ALA A 202 8.23 -15.41 35.73
N PRO A 203 8.71 -16.66 35.80
CA PRO A 203 9.52 -17.23 34.72
C PRO A 203 8.68 -17.35 33.44
N GLU A 204 9.25 -16.89 32.32
CA GLU A 204 8.70 -17.11 30.98
C GLU A 204 8.55 -18.61 30.70
N PRO A 205 7.45 -19.07 30.08
CA PRO A 205 7.30 -20.46 29.69
C PRO A 205 8.35 -20.84 28.63
N GLU A 206 8.95 -22.02 28.79
CA GLU A 206 9.89 -22.59 27.82
C GLU A 206 9.24 -22.72 26.43
N PRO A 207 9.97 -22.42 25.34
CA PRO A 207 9.46 -22.53 23.99
C PRO A 207 9.12 -23.99 23.67
N GLU A 208 7.90 -24.21 23.14
CA GLU A 208 7.51 -25.50 22.60
C GLU A 208 8.48 -25.92 21.48
N PRO A 209 8.79 -27.23 21.37
CA PRO A 209 9.70 -27.72 20.34
C PRO A 209 9.12 -27.45 18.95
N GLU A 210 9.91 -26.83 18.09
CA GLU A 210 9.58 -26.62 16.68
C GLU A 210 9.29 -27.97 16.01
N PRO A 211 8.24 -28.06 15.17
CA PRO A 211 7.96 -29.28 14.42
C PRO A 211 9.12 -29.59 13.47
N GLU A 212 9.54 -30.86 13.44
CA GLU A 212 10.57 -31.34 12.51
C GLU A 212 10.18 -31.02 11.05
N PRO A 213 11.14 -30.59 10.22
CA PRO A 213 10.87 -30.27 8.83
C PRO A 213 10.37 -31.51 8.07
N GLU A 214 9.22 -31.36 7.41
CA GLU A 214 8.73 -32.36 6.46
C GLU A 214 9.76 -32.59 5.34
N PRO A 215 9.91 -33.83 4.85
CA PRO A 215 10.87 -34.14 3.80
C PRO A 215 10.55 -33.36 2.52
N GLU A 216 11.56 -32.67 1.99
CA GLU A 216 11.48 -31.98 0.70
C GLU A 216 11.09 -32.98 -0.41
N PRO A 217 10.12 -32.64 -1.27
CA PRO A 217 9.80 -33.46 -2.43
C PRO A 217 10.99 -33.52 -3.39
N GLU A 218 11.32 -34.73 -3.87
CA GLU A 218 12.36 -34.95 -4.87
C GLU A 218 12.11 -34.09 -6.12
N PRO A 219 13.16 -33.48 -6.71
CA PRO A 219 13.00 -32.63 -7.88
C PRO A 219 12.51 -33.44 -9.08
N GLU A 220 11.30 -33.14 -9.54
CA GLU A 220 10.80 -33.63 -10.83
C GLU A 220 11.69 -33.11 -11.97
N ALA A 221 12.03 -34.02 -12.89
CA ALA A 221 12.93 -33.76 -14.00
C ALA A 221 12.44 -32.59 -14.86
N ALA A 222 13.33 -31.62 -15.09
CA ALA A 222 13.09 -30.49 -15.97
C ALA A 222 12.74 -30.96 -17.40
N PRO A 223 11.70 -30.41 -18.04
CA PRO A 223 11.43 -30.66 -19.46
C PRO A 223 12.53 -30.04 -20.34
N ALA A 224 12.87 -30.76 -21.42
CA ALA A 224 13.93 -30.43 -22.36
C ALA A 224 13.83 -29.00 -22.95
N PRO A 225 14.98 -28.36 -23.26
CA PRO A 225 14.99 -27.01 -23.81
C PRO A 225 14.38 -26.97 -25.22
N ALA A 226 13.49 -25.99 -25.44
CA ALA A 226 12.96 -25.63 -26.76
C ALA A 226 14.06 -25.02 -27.66
N PRO A 227 13.97 -25.17 -29.00
CA PRO A 227 15.00 -24.69 -29.91
C PRO A 227 15.07 -23.15 -29.99
N GLU A 228 16.30 -22.65 -30.04
CA GLU A 228 16.67 -21.23 -30.09
C GLU A 228 16.12 -20.51 -31.33
N PRO A 229 15.66 -19.25 -31.22
CA PRO A 229 15.34 -18.44 -32.39
C PRO A 229 16.60 -17.89 -33.06
N ALA A 230 16.69 -18.06 -34.38
CA ALA A 230 17.78 -17.57 -35.22
C ALA A 230 17.86 -16.03 -35.22
N VAL A 231 19.04 -15.51 -34.85
CA VAL A 231 19.40 -14.09 -34.93
C VAL A 231 19.68 -13.71 -36.39
N VAL A 232 18.80 -12.90 -36.99
CA VAL A 232 19.07 -12.22 -38.25
C VAL A 232 19.88 -10.96 -37.96
N LYS A 233 21.15 -10.95 -38.37
CA LYS A 233 22.00 -9.76 -38.36
C LYS A 233 21.46 -8.76 -39.38
N ARG A 234 21.16 -7.54 -38.92
CA ARG A 234 21.07 -6.37 -39.79
C ARG A 234 22.35 -5.58 -39.61
N ASP A 235 23.19 -5.64 -40.63
CA ASP A 235 24.29 -4.70 -40.81
C ASP A 235 23.68 -3.33 -41.17
N VAL A 236 23.88 -2.33 -40.32
CA VAL A 236 23.66 -0.92 -40.66
C VAL A 236 25.02 -0.25 -40.61
N GLU A 237 25.45 0.11 -41.81
CA GLU A 237 26.65 0.87 -42.14
C GLU A 237 26.65 2.23 -41.44
N ALA A 238 27.80 2.60 -40.89
CA ALA A 238 28.03 3.85 -40.17
C ALA A 238 28.02 5.06 -41.12
N ALA A 239 27.29 6.10 -40.73
CA ALA A 239 27.43 7.45 -41.26
C ALA A 239 28.14 8.34 -40.22
N PRO A 240 29.02 9.28 -40.64
CA PRO A 240 29.93 9.98 -39.73
C PRO A 240 29.23 11.11 -38.98
N VAL A 241 29.44 11.17 -37.66
CA VAL A 241 29.07 12.30 -36.81
C VAL A 241 30.20 13.32 -36.81
N GLU A 242 29.96 14.48 -37.40
CA GLU A 242 30.79 15.67 -37.27
C GLU A 242 30.66 16.28 -35.86
N ALA A 243 31.78 16.80 -35.36
CA ALA A 243 31.98 17.28 -34.00
C ALA A 243 31.41 18.68 -33.73
N ALA A 244 30.94 18.91 -32.50
CA ALA A 244 30.69 20.22 -31.90
C ALA A 244 31.11 20.20 -30.41
N PRO A 245 31.45 21.36 -29.81
CA PRO A 245 32.59 21.49 -28.90
C PRO A 245 32.31 21.14 -27.43
N VAL A 246 33.37 20.65 -26.78
CA VAL A 246 33.45 20.39 -25.35
C VAL A 246 33.59 21.71 -24.59
N GLU A 247 32.58 22.09 -23.81
CA GLU A 247 32.76 23.07 -22.74
C GLU A 247 33.18 22.40 -21.44
N ASN A 248 34.19 22.99 -20.81
CA ASN A 248 34.89 22.52 -19.62
C ASN A 248 33.93 22.30 -18.43
N LYS A 249 33.64 21.05 -18.08
CA LYS A 249 33.08 20.72 -16.76
C LYS A 249 34.15 20.92 -15.69
N ALA A 250 33.94 21.95 -14.88
CA ALA A 250 34.62 22.12 -13.61
C ALA A 250 34.53 20.82 -12.80
N LYS A 251 35.68 20.33 -12.34
CA LYS A 251 35.79 19.20 -11.41
C LYS A 251 35.00 19.54 -10.16
N ARG A 252 33.84 18.90 -9.97
CA ARG A 252 33.11 18.97 -8.69
C ARG A 252 33.95 18.21 -7.68
N ALA A 253 34.61 18.95 -6.80
CA ALA A 253 35.37 18.40 -5.69
C ALA A 253 34.44 17.48 -4.87
N ILE A 254 34.93 16.27 -4.58
CA ILE A 254 34.29 15.33 -3.66
C ILE A 254 34.25 16.02 -2.30
N THR A 255 33.06 16.44 -1.89
CA THR A 255 32.80 16.95 -0.55
C THR A 255 32.89 15.80 0.45
N ASN A 256 33.57 16.06 1.57
CA ASN A 256 33.82 15.14 2.68
C ASN A 256 32.59 14.29 3.02
N PHE A 257 32.71 12.97 2.90
CA PHE A 257 31.71 12.02 3.38
C PHE A 257 31.68 12.07 4.91
N VAL A 258 30.50 12.31 5.47
CA VAL A 258 30.25 12.30 6.91
C VAL A 258 29.25 11.18 7.13
N ALA A 259 29.70 10.07 7.74
CA ALA A 259 28.87 8.92 8.01
C ALA A 259 27.82 9.23 9.10
N CYS A 260 26.58 8.79 8.89
CA CYS A 260 25.54 8.88 9.91
C CYS A 260 25.83 7.89 11.06
N SER A 261 25.63 8.32 12.31
CA SER A 261 25.76 7.48 13.50
C SER A 261 24.42 7.29 14.20
N THR A 262 24.21 6.11 14.79
CA THR A 262 23.02 5.80 15.58
C THR A 262 23.13 6.25 17.04
N GLU A 263 24.31 6.65 17.50
CA GLU A 263 24.54 7.04 18.90
C GLU A 263 24.48 8.56 19.11
N VAL A 264 24.79 9.34 18.08
CA VAL A 264 24.77 10.81 18.12
C VAL A 264 24.05 11.32 16.88
N TRP A 265 22.95 12.03 17.08
CA TRP A 265 22.17 12.61 15.98
C TRP A 265 22.93 13.78 15.36
N LEU A 266 23.36 13.62 14.10
CA LEU A 266 24.07 14.63 13.33
C LEU A 266 23.22 15.01 12.11
N ASP A 267 22.68 16.23 12.12
CA ASP A 267 21.77 16.75 11.10
C ASP A 267 22.39 16.85 9.68
N ASN A 268 23.73 16.80 9.57
CA ASN A 268 24.47 17.03 8.33
C ASN A 268 25.27 15.80 7.85
N CYS A 269 24.80 14.58 8.12
CA CYS A 269 25.42 13.38 7.58
C CYS A 269 24.98 13.10 6.13
N ASN A 270 25.91 12.58 5.31
CA ASN A 270 25.76 12.50 3.85
C ASN A 270 25.73 11.05 3.32
N GLY A 271 25.64 10.05 4.21
CA GLY A 271 25.47 8.65 3.85
C GLY A 271 25.75 7.69 5.02
N TRP A 272 25.41 6.42 4.78
CA TRP A 272 25.71 5.27 5.65
C TRP A 272 26.76 4.42 4.91
N ASP A 273 27.77 3.92 5.62
CA ASP A 273 28.73 2.93 5.07
C ASP A 273 28.08 1.56 4.89
#